data_AF-A0A954WC16-F1
#
_entry.id   AF-A0A954WC16-F1
#
_cell.length_a   1.000
_cell.length_b   1.000
_cell.length_c   1.000
_cell.angle_alpha   90.00
_cell.angle_beta   90.00
_cell.angle_gamma   90.00
#
_symmetry.space_group_name_H-M   'P 1'
#
loop_
_entity.id
_entity.type
_entity.pdbx_description
1 polymer ?
#
loop_
_entity_poly.entity_id
_entity_poly.type
_entity_poly.pdbx_seq_one_letter_code
_entity_poly.pdbx_strand_id
1 'polypeptide(L)'
;TQADQQRIYVLGNSESAARHGVADLLRRWGFRWFAPSPKWHVTPRIQDLSVDLNVTETPRLIERRIWYAYGMSGDDLKPLMQDYQRWAAANRLTLQGLTRTGHSYGNIISRNQEAFAANPELSALLPDGTRDTQRSPNARKFCCSNPRLIELVAEDRRQLLETDRRSIPEAFMVSVDPSDGEGTCHCAECARLGTTTDRVFHLANEVAKRLRKDDPRAWVGLYAYSSHRMPPTIDVEPNVYVQVAMGFNRTPYSLPELVERWSQRVHAIGLREYYGVEAWDWGLPGRARGGRVDYHRTWIPFYADRKLNGINAETNANWGAQALGLYVASQLMWDPKANVDALVDEFLTQLFGDAAETMRGFYEKMEAAPPLRPATLLPMFEDLQAARTQSNDPAVQARLIDLMA
;
A
#
# COMPACT_ATOMS: atom_id res chain seq x y z
N THR A 1 12.03 -4.03 25.35
CA THR A 1 12.60 -5.34 25.78
C THR A 1 12.93 -5.28 27.26
N GLN A 2 12.61 -6.30 28.06
CA GLN A 2 13.13 -6.43 29.45
C GLN A 2 14.10 -7.63 29.49
N ALA A 3 15.05 -7.65 30.42
CA ALA A 3 15.87 -8.82 30.69
C ALA A 3 15.99 -9.09 32.20
N ASP A 4 15.78 -10.34 32.58
CA ASP A 4 16.40 -10.99 33.73
C ASP A 4 17.55 -11.84 33.14
N GLN A 5 18.65 -12.07 33.87
CA GLN A 5 20.06 -12.25 33.45
C GLN A 5 20.38 -13.25 32.30
N GLN A 6 19.40 -13.95 31.72
CA GLN A 6 19.52 -14.81 30.53
C GLN A 6 18.31 -14.77 29.55
N ARG A 7 17.39 -13.80 29.66
CA ARG A 7 16.17 -13.76 28.83
C ARG A 7 15.99 -12.41 28.15
N ILE A 8 15.59 -12.44 26.87
CA ILE A 8 15.15 -11.24 26.13
C ILE A 8 13.65 -11.34 25.91
N TYR A 9 12.90 -10.38 26.44
CA TYR A 9 11.45 -10.29 26.20
C TYR A 9 11.17 -9.33 25.04
N VAL A 10 10.58 -9.85 23.96
CA VAL A 10 10.02 -9.05 22.85
C VAL A 10 8.51 -8.99 23.04
N LEU A 11 8.01 -7.81 23.39
CA LEU A 11 6.61 -7.60 23.73
C LEU A 11 5.97 -6.68 22.69
N GLY A 12 4.79 -7.07 22.20
CA GLY A 12 3.97 -6.26 21.31
C GLY A 12 2.53 -6.20 21.84
N ASN A 13 1.83 -5.11 21.54
CA ASN A 13 0.41 -4.94 21.89
C ASN A 13 -0.56 -5.70 20.96
N SER A 14 -0.02 -6.45 19.99
CA SER A 14 -0.72 -7.34 19.06
C SER A 14 0.28 -8.38 18.54
N GLU A 15 -0.21 -9.43 17.87
CA GLU A 15 0.66 -10.41 17.22
C GLU A 15 1.57 -9.76 16.15
N SER A 16 1.03 -8.83 15.35
CA SER A 16 1.82 -8.09 14.36
C SER A 16 2.92 -7.25 15.03
N ALA A 17 2.62 -6.58 16.14
CA ALA A 17 3.61 -5.78 16.84
C ALA A 17 4.74 -6.65 17.44
N ALA A 18 4.40 -7.83 17.98
CA ALA A 18 5.39 -8.78 18.45
C ALA A 18 6.29 -9.27 17.30
N ARG A 19 5.70 -9.57 16.14
CA ARG A 19 6.43 -9.93 14.91
C ARG A 19 7.38 -8.83 14.45
N HIS A 20 6.94 -7.57 14.47
CA HIS A 20 7.79 -6.42 14.15
C HIS A 20 8.93 -6.26 15.17
N GLY A 21 8.68 -6.52 16.45
CA GLY A 21 9.73 -6.52 17.48
C GLY A 21 10.79 -7.61 17.25
N VAL A 22 10.40 -8.80 16.79
CA VAL A 22 11.35 -9.86 16.41
C VAL A 22 12.16 -9.45 15.19
N ALA A 23 11.52 -8.88 14.17
CA ALA A 23 12.20 -8.37 12.99
C ALA A 23 13.19 -7.25 13.33
N ASP A 24 12.83 -6.34 14.24
CA ASP A 24 13.72 -5.28 14.73
C ASP A 24 14.94 -5.86 15.47
N LEU A 25 14.73 -6.84 16.34
CA LEU A 25 15.81 -7.52 17.06
C LEU A 25 16.80 -8.20 16.10
N LEU A 26 16.30 -8.94 15.11
CA LEU A 26 17.14 -9.56 14.09
C LEU A 26 17.93 -8.52 13.29
N ARG A 27 17.32 -7.37 12.98
CA ARG A 27 18.01 -6.26 12.32
C ARG A 27 19.12 -5.68 13.21
N ARG A 28 18.92 -5.52 14.52
CA ARG A 28 19.98 -5.05 15.44
C ARG A 28 21.17 -6.00 15.49
N TRP A 29 20.92 -7.31 15.33
CA TRP A 29 21.97 -8.32 15.21
C TRP A 29 22.61 -8.41 13.82
N GLY A 30 22.23 -7.55 12.88
CA GLY A 30 22.85 -7.44 11.56
C GLY A 30 22.20 -8.28 10.46
N PHE A 31 21.10 -8.98 10.74
CA PHE A 31 20.37 -9.68 9.67
C PHE A 31 19.66 -8.67 8.76
N ARG A 32 19.68 -8.90 7.44
CA ARG A 32 18.99 -8.05 6.46
C ARG A 32 18.27 -8.88 5.41
N TRP A 33 17.15 -8.37 4.92
CA TRP A 33 16.36 -8.91 3.81
C TRP A 33 16.11 -7.78 2.81
N PHE A 34 16.96 -7.65 1.79
CA PHE A 34 16.88 -6.53 0.86
C PHE A 34 15.90 -6.79 -0.30
N ALA A 35 15.72 -8.06 -0.69
CA ALA A 35 14.70 -8.47 -1.66
C ALA A 35 14.14 -9.86 -1.31
N PRO A 36 12.99 -10.28 -1.89
CA PRO A 36 12.41 -11.63 -1.79
C PRO A 36 13.21 -12.75 -2.47
N SER A 37 14.49 -12.88 -2.11
CA SER A 37 15.35 -13.93 -2.64
C SER A 37 16.47 -14.23 -1.62
N PRO A 38 16.76 -15.51 -1.32
CA PRO A 38 17.85 -15.87 -0.42
C PRO A 38 19.21 -15.25 -0.79
N LYS A 39 19.46 -15.01 -2.08
CA LYS A 39 20.69 -14.36 -2.57
C LYS A 39 20.79 -12.93 -2.05
N TRP A 40 19.67 -12.25 -1.79
CA TRP A 40 19.59 -10.85 -1.38
C TRP A 40 19.39 -10.68 0.14
N HIS A 41 19.62 -11.74 0.91
CA HIS A 41 19.62 -11.69 2.37
C HIS A 41 21.06 -11.61 2.89
N VAL A 42 21.21 -11.02 4.08
CA VAL A 42 22.47 -10.99 4.83
C VAL A 42 22.24 -11.71 6.15
N THR A 43 23.05 -12.72 6.38
CA THR A 43 23.06 -13.53 7.60
C THR A 43 24.44 -13.41 8.22
N PRO A 44 24.62 -12.55 9.24
CA PRO A 44 25.91 -12.37 9.88
C PRO A 44 26.29 -13.62 10.67
N ARG A 45 27.60 -13.88 10.75
CA ARG A 45 28.13 -14.89 11.68
C ARG A 45 28.33 -14.25 13.04
N ILE A 46 27.47 -14.58 13.99
CA ILE A 46 27.49 -14.01 15.34
C ILE A 46 28.09 -15.04 16.31
N GLN A 47 29.13 -14.64 17.04
CA GLN A 47 29.70 -15.46 18.12
C GLN A 47 29.05 -15.10 19.46
N ASP A 48 28.95 -13.79 19.74
CA ASP A 48 28.34 -13.26 20.96
C ASP A 48 27.15 -12.37 20.61
N LEU A 49 25.99 -12.64 21.23
CA LEU A 49 24.79 -11.82 21.06
C LEU A 49 24.78 -10.70 22.10
N SER A 50 24.76 -9.46 21.62
CA SER A 50 24.49 -8.27 22.44
C SER A 50 23.38 -7.45 21.79
N VAL A 51 22.58 -6.78 22.61
CA VAL A 51 21.55 -5.86 22.15
C VAL A 51 21.21 -4.87 23.26
N ASP A 52 20.87 -3.65 22.88
CA ASP A 52 20.29 -2.69 23.82
C ASP A 52 18.96 -3.22 24.38
N LEU A 53 18.90 -3.26 25.69
CA LEU A 53 17.68 -3.58 26.42
C LEU A 53 16.86 -2.31 26.65
N ASN A 54 15.56 -2.47 26.91
CA ASN A 54 14.62 -1.37 27.17
C ASN A 54 14.37 -0.44 25.98
N VAL A 55 14.40 -0.99 24.76
CA VAL A 55 13.97 -0.27 23.56
C VAL A 55 12.44 -0.35 23.41
N THR A 56 11.84 0.77 23.03
CA THR A 56 10.44 0.88 22.58
C THR A 56 10.42 1.51 21.21
N GLU A 57 9.73 0.85 20.28
CA GLU A 57 9.58 1.31 18.91
C GLU A 57 8.09 1.41 18.56
N THR A 58 7.75 2.32 17.65
CA THR A 58 6.39 2.42 17.08
C THR A 58 6.51 2.99 15.68
N PRO A 59 5.85 2.40 14.67
CA PRO A 59 5.92 2.91 13.32
C PRO A 59 5.20 4.25 13.19
N ARG A 60 5.71 5.14 12.35
CA ARG A 60 5.04 6.40 12.04
C ARG A 60 3.78 6.21 11.19
N LEU A 61 3.84 5.35 10.17
CA LEU A 61 2.67 4.97 9.37
C LEU A 61 2.14 3.63 9.88
N ILE A 62 0.85 3.50 10.20
CA ILE A 62 0.24 2.28 10.76
C ILE A 62 0.10 1.18 9.69
N GLU A 63 -0.45 1.52 8.51
CA GLU A 63 -0.50 0.62 7.36
C GLU A 63 0.74 0.82 6.49
N ARG A 64 1.55 -0.23 6.30
CA ARG A 64 2.78 -0.19 5.51
C ARG A 64 2.79 -1.38 4.58
N ARG A 65 1.97 -1.35 3.54
CA ARG A 65 1.75 -2.52 2.69
C ARG A 65 2.32 -2.26 1.31
N ILE A 66 3.16 -3.17 0.84
CA ILE A 66 3.67 -3.22 -0.53
C ILE A 66 3.34 -4.61 -1.03
N TRP A 67 2.49 -4.79 -2.04
CA TRP A 67 1.99 -6.10 -2.47
C TRP A 67 2.04 -6.27 -3.99
N TYR A 68 2.10 -7.51 -4.47
CA TYR A 68 2.16 -7.78 -5.91
C TYR A 68 0.86 -7.39 -6.63
N ALA A 69 1.00 -6.54 -7.64
CA ALA A 69 -0.07 -5.85 -8.34
C ALA A 69 -1.05 -6.77 -9.07
N TYR A 70 -2.18 -6.19 -9.47
CA TYR A 70 -3.15 -6.85 -10.33
C TYR A 70 -2.52 -7.34 -11.65
N GLY A 71 -2.86 -8.56 -12.07
CA GLY A 71 -2.28 -9.23 -13.25
C GLY A 71 -1.22 -10.28 -12.92
N MET A 72 -0.68 -10.25 -11.71
CA MET A 72 0.13 -11.34 -11.17
C MET A 72 -0.79 -12.27 -10.37
N SER A 73 -1.09 -13.47 -10.88
CA SER A 73 -2.01 -14.40 -10.22
C SER A 73 -1.63 -15.86 -10.43
N GLY A 74 -2.23 -16.75 -9.62
CA GLY A 74 -2.12 -18.19 -9.84
C GLY A 74 -0.75 -18.76 -9.44
N ASP A 75 -0.24 -19.67 -10.28
CA ASP A 75 0.97 -20.45 -10.01
C ASP A 75 2.26 -19.64 -10.13
N ASP A 76 2.27 -18.53 -10.89
CA ASP A 76 3.47 -17.68 -11.07
C ASP A 76 3.90 -16.98 -9.78
N LEU A 77 2.94 -16.63 -8.92
CA LEU A 77 3.22 -15.97 -7.64
C LEU A 77 3.48 -16.95 -6.49
N LYS A 78 3.00 -18.20 -6.56
CA LYS A 78 3.10 -19.15 -5.45
C LYS A 78 4.56 -19.39 -5.01
N PRO A 79 5.54 -19.60 -5.91
CA PRO A 79 6.94 -19.71 -5.54
C PRO A 79 7.49 -18.44 -4.88
N LEU A 80 7.03 -17.26 -5.33
CA LEU A 80 7.53 -15.96 -4.89
C LEU A 80 6.92 -15.50 -3.56
N MET A 81 5.72 -15.97 -3.23
CA MET A 81 4.93 -15.45 -2.12
C MET A 81 5.59 -15.73 -0.76
N GLN A 82 6.22 -16.89 -0.59
CA GLN A 82 6.88 -17.24 0.67
C GLN A 82 8.05 -16.29 0.95
N ASP A 83 8.92 -16.06 -0.04
CA ASP A 83 10.06 -15.16 0.10
C ASP A 83 9.62 -13.70 0.23
N TYR A 84 8.56 -13.31 -0.48
CA TYR A 84 7.97 -11.98 -0.33
C TYR A 84 7.42 -11.76 1.08
N GLN A 85 6.68 -12.73 1.64
CA GLN A 85 6.16 -12.62 3.01
C GLN A 85 7.30 -12.53 4.04
N ARG A 86 8.40 -13.27 3.84
CA ARG A 86 9.60 -13.15 4.67
C ARG A 86 10.22 -11.77 4.57
N TRP A 87 10.43 -11.26 3.35
CA TRP A 87 10.96 -9.91 3.11
C TRP A 87 10.08 -8.84 3.76
N ALA A 88 8.76 -8.92 3.58
CA ALA A 88 7.83 -7.96 4.14
C ALA A 88 7.82 -8.00 5.68
N ALA A 89 7.82 -9.19 6.28
CA ALA A 89 7.91 -9.35 7.73
C ALA A 89 9.22 -8.80 8.29
N ALA A 90 10.35 -9.13 7.67
CA ALA A 90 11.69 -8.69 8.07
C ALA A 90 11.88 -7.17 7.95
N ASN A 91 11.18 -6.52 7.01
CA ASN A 91 11.17 -5.07 6.85
C ASN A 91 10.01 -4.38 7.58
N ARG A 92 9.36 -5.09 8.52
CA ARG A 92 8.32 -4.54 9.40
C ARG A 92 7.12 -3.95 8.66
N LEU A 93 6.81 -4.50 7.48
CA LEU A 93 5.62 -4.19 6.69
C LEU A 93 4.38 -4.90 7.25
N THR A 94 3.22 -4.42 6.84
CA THR A 94 1.92 -5.02 7.15
C THR A 94 1.63 -6.14 6.15
N LEU A 95 1.61 -7.40 6.61
CA LEU A 95 1.32 -8.55 5.73
C LEU A 95 -0.16 -8.67 5.36
N GLN A 96 -1.03 -8.41 6.35
CA GLN A 96 -2.47 -8.40 6.17
C GLN A 96 -2.98 -6.99 6.47
N GLY A 97 -3.42 -6.29 5.42
CA GLY A 97 -3.86 -4.90 5.57
C GLY A 97 -5.04 -4.80 6.53
N LEU A 98 -4.91 -3.89 7.50
CA LEU A 98 -5.96 -3.61 8.50
C LEU A 98 -6.95 -2.58 7.96
N THR A 99 -6.51 -1.77 6.99
CA THR A 99 -7.36 -0.81 6.30
C THR A 99 -8.11 -1.46 5.13
N ARG A 100 -9.39 -1.07 4.92
CA ARG A 100 -10.27 -1.59 3.88
C ARG A 100 -10.89 -0.45 3.07
N THR A 101 -10.34 -0.19 1.88
CA THR A 101 -10.82 0.88 0.98
C THR A 101 -11.11 0.40 -0.45
N GLY A 102 -11.03 -0.91 -0.72
CA GLY A 102 -11.24 -1.50 -2.05
C GLY A 102 -12.67 -1.42 -2.59
N HIS A 103 -12.85 -1.40 -3.92
CA HIS A 103 -14.16 -1.41 -4.57
C HIS A 103 -15.09 -2.47 -3.97
N SER A 104 -16.27 -2.05 -3.51
CA SER A 104 -17.12 -2.87 -2.65
C SER A 104 -18.55 -3.07 -3.16
N TYR A 105 -19.07 -2.15 -3.96
CA TYR A 105 -20.47 -2.18 -4.40
C TYR A 105 -20.84 -3.47 -5.11
N GLY A 106 -20.01 -3.96 -6.05
CA GLY A 106 -20.27 -5.22 -6.73
C GLY A 106 -20.34 -6.42 -5.78
N ASN A 107 -19.50 -6.47 -4.75
CA ASN A 107 -19.57 -7.51 -3.71
C ASN A 107 -20.86 -7.41 -2.87
N ILE A 108 -21.28 -6.19 -2.54
CA ILE A 108 -22.53 -5.93 -1.81
C ILE A 108 -23.73 -6.38 -2.66
N ILE A 109 -23.78 -6.00 -3.94
CA ILE A 109 -24.81 -6.43 -4.88
C ILE A 109 -24.85 -7.96 -4.97
N SER A 110 -23.70 -8.61 -5.11
CA SER A 110 -23.61 -10.06 -5.26
C SER A 110 -24.08 -10.84 -4.03
N ARG A 111 -23.92 -10.31 -2.80
CA ARG A 111 -24.50 -10.92 -1.59
C ARG A 111 -25.98 -10.62 -1.40
N ASN A 112 -26.50 -9.57 -2.03
CA ASN A 112 -27.86 -9.06 -1.82
C ASN A 112 -28.70 -9.08 -3.11
N GLN A 113 -28.49 -10.06 -3.99
CA GLN A 113 -29.07 -10.08 -5.34
C GLN A 113 -30.60 -9.99 -5.34
N GLU A 114 -31.27 -10.71 -4.44
CA GLU A 114 -32.72 -10.71 -4.33
C GLU A 114 -33.27 -9.32 -3.96
N ALA A 115 -32.60 -8.63 -3.03
CA ALA A 115 -32.98 -7.27 -2.65
C ALA A 115 -32.81 -6.28 -3.82
N PHE A 116 -31.73 -6.38 -4.59
CA PHE A 116 -31.51 -5.55 -5.78
C PHE A 116 -32.45 -5.90 -6.95
N ALA A 117 -32.90 -7.15 -7.07
CA ALA A 117 -33.86 -7.59 -8.06
C ALA A 117 -35.27 -7.10 -7.74
N ALA A 118 -35.69 -7.22 -6.47
CA ALA A 118 -36.99 -6.76 -6.01
C ALA A 118 -37.11 -5.23 -5.93
N ASN A 119 -35.97 -4.51 -5.82
CA ASN A 119 -35.94 -3.07 -5.59
C ASN A 119 -34.93 -2.39 -6.55
N PRO A 120 -35.28 -2.22 -7.84
CA PRO A 120 -34.42 -1.58 -8.84
C PRO A 120 -33.94 -0.17 -8.43
N GLU A 121 -34.70 0.53 -7.60
CA GLU A 121 -34.40 1.88 -7.10
C GLU A 121 -33.20 1.96 -6.16
N LEU A 122 -32.68 0.82 -5.67
CA LEU A 122 -31.39 0.74 -4.96
C LEU A 122 -30.23 1.06 -5.90
N SER A 123 -30.40 0.80 -7.20
CA SER A 123 -29.40 1.06 -8.24
C SER A 123 -29.47 2.51 -8.73
N ALA A 124 -28.33 3.02 -9.19
CA ALA A 124 -28.25 4.34 -9.79
C ALA A 124 -29.26 4.51 -10.93
N LEU A 125 -29.88 5.69 -11.00
CA LEU A 125 -30.61 6.13 -12.19
C LEU A 125 -29.58 6.62 -13.22
N LEU A 126 -29.61 6.04 -14.42
CA LEU A 126 -28.74 6.40 -15.54
C LEU A 126 -29.26 7.65 -16.28
N PRO A 127 -28.44 8.33 -17.09
CA PRO A 127 -28.87 9.50 -17.86
C PRO A 127 -30.04 9.25 -18.82
N ASP A 128 -30.24 8.02 -19.27
CA ASP A 128 -31.34 7.60 -20.14
C ASP A 128 -32.67 7.38 -19.38
N GLY A 129 -32.68 7.60 -18.06
CA GLY A 129 -33.86 7.43 -17.21
C GLY A 129 -34.08 5.99 -16.71
N THR A 130 -33.21 5.04 -17.08
CA THR A 130 -33.31 3.64 -16.62
C THR A 130 -32.53 3.40 -15.33
N ARG A 131 -32.86 2.33 -14.60
CA ARG A 131 -32.07 1.88 -13.44
C ARG A 131 -30.94 0.98 -13.88
N ASP A 132 -29.79 1.17 -13.28
CA ASP A 132 -28.57 0.40 -13.55
C ASP A 132 -28.65 -1.03 -12.99
N THR A 133 -29.49 -1.86 -13.61
CA THR A 133 -29.76 -3.25 -13.18
C THR A 133 -29.12 -4.30 -14.09
N GLN A 134 -28.74 -3.92 -15.31
CA GLN A 134 -28.29 -4.84 -16.36
C GLN A 134 -26.76 -5.00 -16.44
N ARG A 135 -25.99 -3.99 -16.02
CA ARG A 135 -24.52 -4.07 -16.05
C ARG A 135 -24.02 -5.10 -15.04
N SER A 136 -22.81 -5.62 -15.26
CA SER A 136 -22.16 -6.50 -14.30
C SER A 136 -22.10 -5.84 -12.90
N PRO A 137 -22.25 -6.58 -11.79
CA PRO A 137 -22.27 -6.02 -10.43
C PRO A 137 -21.09 -5.07 -10.15
N ASN A 138 -19.88 -5.43 -10.59
CA ASN A 138 -18.66 -4.64 -10.40
C ASN A 138 -18.58 -3.35 -11.24
N ALA A 139 -19.55 -3.09 -12.12
CA ALA A 139 -19.69 -1.84 -12.87
C ALA A 139 -20.87 -0.99 -12.37
N ARG A 140 -21.80 -1.60 -11.62
CA ARG A 140 -23.04 -0.95 -11.17
C ARG A 140 -22.77 0.09 -10.10
N LYS A 141 -23.50 1.20 -10.17
CA LYS A 141 -23.45 2.30 -9.19
C LYS A 141 -24.73 2.33 -8.35
N PHE A 142 -24.63 2.94 -7.18
CA PHE A 142 -25.70 3.00 -6.20
C PHE A 142 -26.51 4.31 -6.27
N CYS A 143 -27.77 4.23 -5.85
CA CYS A 143 -28.57 5.42 -5.53
C CYS A 143 -28.31 5.83 -4.07
N CYS A 144 -27.23 6.56 -3.82
CA CYS A 144 -26.76 6.90 -2.45
C CYS A 144 -27.75 7.67 -1.57
N SER A 145 -28.78 8.32 -2.16
CA SER A 145 -29.84 9.01 -1.42
C SER A 145 -30.98 8.10 -0.95
N ASN A 146 -31.00 6.83 -1.37
CA ASN A 146 -32.09 5.93 -1.04
C ASN A 146 -31.90 5.37 0.40
N PRO A 147 -32.83 5.64 1.34
CA PRO A 147 -32.69 5.18 2.73
C PRO A 147 -32.64 3.65 2.84
N ARG A 148 -33.38 2.92 2.00
CA ARG A 148 -33.37 1.44 1.98
C ARG A 148 -32.01 0.89 1.56
N LEU A 149 -31.32 1.58 0.65
CA LEU A 149 -29.96 1.22 0.27
C LEU A 149 -28.99 1.47 1.43
N ILE A 150 -29.08 2.63 2.08
CA ILE A 150 -28.21 2.99 3.20
C ILE A 150 -28.32 1.94 4.31
N GLU A 151 -29.54 1.51 4.65
CA GLU A 151 -29.80 0.46 5.64
C GLU A 151 -29.21 -0.89 5.20
N LEU A 152 -29.47 -1.31 3.96
CA LEU A 152 -28.94 -2.56 3.41
C LEU A 152 -27.40 -2.58 3.44
N VAL A 153 -26.76 -1.50 3.01
CA VAL A 153 -25.30 -1.38 3.01
C VAL A 153 -24.78 -1.42 4.44
N ALA A 154 -25.37 -0.64 5.37
CA ALA A 154 -24.94 -0.64 6.76
C ALA A 154 -25.00 -2.05 7.38
N GLU A 155 -26.08 -2.79 7.13
CA GLU A 155 -26.25 -4.15 7.62
C GLU A 155 -25.26 -5.15 7.00
N ASP A 156 -25.10 -5.13 5.67
CA ASP A 156 -24.10 -5.99 4.97
C ASP A 156 -22.67 -5.71 5.45
N ARG A 157 -22.34 -4.44 5.71
CA ARG A 157 -21.04 -4.01 6.23
C ARG A 157 -20.85 -4.44 7.69
N ARG A 158 -21.88 -4.37 8.53
CA ARG A 158 -21.86 -4.86 9.93
C ARG A 158 -21.56 -6.36 9.97
N GLN A 159 -22.29 -7.15 9.18
CA GLN A 159 -22.09 -8.61 9.09
C GLN A 159 -20.69 -8.97 8.56
N LEU A 160 -20.17 -8.22 7.57
CA LEU A 160 -18.81 -8.42 7.09
C LEU A 160 -17.79 -8.16 8.20
N LEU A 161 -17.93 -7.05 8.94
CA LEU A 161 -17.00 -6.72 10.02
C LEU A 161 -16.98 -7.80 11.12
N GLU A 162 -18.15 -8.31 11.49
CA GLU A 162 -18.28 -9.43 12.44
C GLU A 162 -17.62 -10.71 11.91
N THR A 163 -17.73 -10.97 10.61
CA THR A 163 -17.11 -12.13 9.97
C THR A 163 -15.59 -11.99 9.91
N ASP A 164 -15.08 -10.83 9.49
CA ASP A 164 -13.64 -10.54 9.44
C ASP A 164 -13.01 -10.74 10.82
N ARG A 165 -13.67 -10.28 11.89
CA ARG A 165 -13.20 -10.43 13.28
C ARG A 165 -13.05 -11.86 13.77
N ARG A 166 -13.74 -12.83 13.18
CA ARG A 166 -13.57 -14.25 13.53
C ARG A 166 -12.21 -14.79 13.08
N SER A 167 -11.62 -14.19 12.04
CA SER A 167 -10.32 -14.57 11.49
C SER A 167 -9.21 -13.57 11.81
N ILE A 168 -9.56 -12.30 12.02
CA ILE A 168 -8.66 -11.19 12.30
C ILE A 168 -9.26 -10.39 13.46
N PRO A 169 -9.02 -10.77 14.72
CA PRO A 169 -9.63 -10.12 15.89
C PRO A 169 -9.44 -8.59 15.95
N GLU A 170 -8.37 -8.07 15.34
CA GLU A 170 -8.07 -6.65 15.24
C GLU A 170 -8.85 -5.91 14.15
N ALA A 171 -9.58 -6.61 13.27
CA ALA A 171 -10.34 -6.00 12.19
C ALA A 171 -11.32 -4.94 12.72
N PHE A 172 -11.29 -3.77 12.10
CA PHE A 172 -12.03 -2.60 12.57
C PHE A 172 -12.64 -1.77 11.43
N MET A 173 -12.33 -2.07 10.17
CA MET A 173 -12.72 -1.27 9.03
C MET A 173 -13.36 -2.12 7.94
N VAL A 174 -14.36 -1.55 7.26
CA VAL A 174 -14.99 -2.14 6.07
C VAL A 174 -15.04 -1.11 4.95
N SER A 175 -14.92 -1.57 3.71
CA SER A 175 -15.00 -0.68 2.55
C SER A 175 -16.45 -0.44 2.13
N VAL A 176 -16.72 0.82 1.76
CA VAL A 176 -17.92 1.26 1.03
C VAL A 176 -17.56 1.94 -0.29
N ASP A 177 -16.32 1.75 -0.77
CA ASP A 177 -15.89 2.38 -2.03
C ASP A 177 -16.78 1.92 -3.21
N PRO A 178 -17.14 2.84 -4.12
CA PRO A 178 -17.89 2.51 -5.32
C PRO A 178 -17.25 1.38 -6.14
N SER A 179 -18.06 0.71 -6.95
CA SER A 179 -17.57 -0.13 -8.05
C SER A 179 -16.61 0.66 -8.93
N ASP A 180 -15.59 0.00 -9.49
CA ASP A 180 -14.59 0.63 -10.37
C ASP A 180 -15.25 1.29 -11.59
N GLY A 181 -14.54 2.24 -12.20
CA GLY A 181 -14.97 3.00 -13.36
C GLY A 181 -15.89 4.19 -13.02
N GLU A 182 -16.20 4.97 -14.04
CA GLU A 182 -16.97 6.21 -13.93
C GLU A 182 -18.48 5.96 -13.68
N GLY A 183 -19.21 7.05 -13.43
CA GLY A 183 -20.67 7.05 -13.27
C GLY A 183 -21.16 7.43 -11.87
N THR A 184 -22.42 7.85 -11.81
CA THR A 184 -23.13 8.26 -10.60
C THR A 184 -24.64 8.11 -10.80
N CYS A 185 -25.44 8.27 -9.74
CA CYS A 185 -26.90 8.30 -9.84
C CYS A 185 -27.39 9.70 -10.23
N HIS A 186 -28.32 9.76 -11.19
CA HIS A 186 -28.90 11.00 -11.74
C HIS A 186 -30.31 11.32 -11.21
N CYS A 187 -30.81 10.61 -10.19
CA CYS A 187 -32.11 10.92 -9.61
C CYS A 187 -32.12 12.28 -8.88
N ALA A 188 -33.30 12.88 -8.74
CA ALA A 188 -33.46 14.19 -8.11
C ALA A 188 -32.89 14.25 -6.69
N GLU A 189 -33.09 13.20 -5.88
CA GLU A 189 -32.57 13.15 -4.51
C GLU A 189 -31.04 13.07 -4.46
N CYS A 190 -30.41 12.28 -5.34
CA CYS A 190 -28.95 12.27 -5.44
C CYS A 190 -28.40 13.60 -5.95
N ALA A 191 -29.12 14.27 -6.85
CA ALA A 191 -28.73 15.60 -7.33
C ALA A 191 -28.69 16.63 -6.18
N ARG A 192 -29.64 16.56 -5.24
CA ARG A 192 -29.67 17.43 -4.05
C ARG A 192 -28.52 17.19 -3.07
N LEU A 193 -27.90 16.00 -3.07
CA LEU A 193 -26.71 15.73 -2.26
C LEU A 193 -25.46 16.47 -2.75
N GLY A 194 -25.48 17.03 -3.96
CA GLY A 194 -24.37 17.80 -4.52
C GLY A 194 -23.53 17.00 -5.53
N THR A 195 -22.21 17.14 -5.41
CA THR A 195 -21.24 16.55 -6.34
C THR A 195 -21.24 15.03 -6.30
N THR A 196 -20.58 14.37 -7.26
CA THR A 196 -20.39 12.91 -7.21
C THR A 196 -19.65 12.48 -5.95
N THR A 197 -18.63 13.22 -5.51
CA THR A 197 -17.97 12.95 -4.22
C THR A 197 -18.96 13.06 -3.07
N ASP A 198 -19.77 14.12 -3.01
CA ASP A 198 -20.73 14.32 -1.90
C ASP A 198 -21.72 13.16 -1.80
N ARG A 199 -22.17 12.60 -2.94
CA ARG A 199 -23.05 11.43 -2.96
C ARG A 199 -22.38 10.18 -2.38
N VAL A 200 -21.12 9.94 -2.74
CA VAL A 200 -20.35 8.80 -2.23
C VAL A 200 -20.09 8.96 -0.74
N PHE A 201 -19.66 10.15 -0.31
CA PHE A 201 -19.37 10.45 1.09
C PHE A 201 -20.62 10.56 1.95
N HIS A 202 -21.78 10.91 1.39
CA HIS A 202 -23.06 10.82 2.09
C HIS A 202 -23.36 9.37 2.51
N LEU A 203 -23.25 8.41 1.59
CA LEU A 203 -23.41 6.99 1.92
C LEU A 203 -22.36 6.54 2.96
N ALA A 204 -21.10 6.93 2.77
CA ALA A 204 -20.03 6.57 3.69
C ALA A 204 -20.29 7.10 5.11
N ASN A 205 -20.69 8.37 5.24
CA ASN A 205 -21.05 8.99 6.51
C ASN A 205 -22.23 8.27 7.18
N GLU A 206 -23.29 8.01 6.44
CA GLU A 206 -24.49 7.37 6.99
C GLU A 206 -24.24 5.93 7.46
N VAL A 207 -23.39 5.18 6.75
CA VAL A 207 -22.93 3.85 7.17
C VAL A 207 -22.01 3.96 8.37
N ALA A 208 -21.05 4.89 8.36
CA ALA A 208 -20.10 5.09 9.44
C ALA A 208 -20.79 5.45 10.77
N LYS A 209 -21.80 6.34 10.75
CA LYS A 209 -22.63 6.66 11.92
C LYS A 209 -23.33 5.42 12.47
N ARG A 210 -23.93 4.60 11.61
CA ARG A 210 -24.70 3.41 12.01
C ARG A 210 -23.80 2.37 12.65
N LEU A 211 -22.68 2.01 12.01
CA LEU A 211 -21.74 1.05 12.55
C LEU A 211 -21.18 1.49 13.92
N ARG A 212 -20.94 2.80 14.08
CA ARG A 212 -20.37 3.34 15.32
C ARG A 212 -21.32 3.32 16.52
N LYS A 213 -22.64 3.28 16.29
CA LYS A 213 -23.63 3.15 17.37
C LYS A 213 -23.48 1.83 18.11
N ASP A 214 -23.25 0.75 17.36
CA ASP A 214 -23.15 -0.60 17.90
C ASP A 214 -21.69 -0.96 18.26
N ASP A 215 -20.73 -0.36 17.54
CA ASP A 215 -19.31 -0.61 17.74
C ASP A 215 -18.48 0.68 17.61
N PRO A 216 -18.05 1.28 18.73
CA PRO A 216 -17.22 2.48 18.73
C PRO A 216 -15.89 2.35 17.96
N ARG A 217 -15.42 1.11 17.74
CA ARG A 217 -14.19 0.82 16.97
C ARG A 217 -14.42 0.70 15.47
N ALA A 218 -15.66 0.72 14.97
CA ALA A 218 -15.94 0.51 13.56
C ALA A 218 -15.60 1.73 12.69
N TRP A 219 -14.91 1.47 11.58
CA TRP A 219 -14.53 2.45 10.56
C TRP A 219 -15.05 2.06 9.18
N VAL A 220 -15.25 3.08 8.36
CA VAL A 220 -15.60 2.94 6.96
C VAL A 220 -14.45 3.47 6.12
N GLY A 221 -14.00 2.70 5.14
CA GLY A 221 -12.93 3.10 4.24
C GLY A 221 -13.39 3.25 2.79
N LEU A 222 -12.75 4.17 2.06
CA LEU A 222 -12.93 4.33 0.62
C LEU A 222 -11.72 5.01 -0.04
N TYR A 223 -11.65 4.98 -1.36
CA TYR A 223 -10.65 5.72 -2.10
C TYR A 223 -11.12 7.15 -2.38
N ALA A 224 -10.17 8.07 -2.54
CA ALA A 224 -10.36 9.27 -3.36
C ALA A 224 -9.84 8.97 -4.77
N TYR A 225 -10.74 8.49 -5.63
CA TYR A 225 -10.39 7.92 -6.93
C TYR A 225 -11.48 8.18 -7.97
N SER A 226 -11.11 8.17 -9.25
CA SER A 226 -12.05 8.31 -10.38
C SER A 226 -13.04 9.48 -10.21
N SER A 227 -14.35 9.24 -10.33
CA SER A 227 -15.41 10.24 -10.29
C SER A 227 -15.65 10.88 -8.91
N HIS A 228 -15.10 10.33 -7.82
CA HIS A 228 -15.17 10.86 -6.46
C HIS A 228 -13.80 11.26 -5.90
N ARG A 229 -12.89 11.68 -6.77
CA ARG A 229 -11.50 12.01 -6.44
C ARG A 229 -11.30 13.35 -5.70
N MET A 230 -12.16 14.33 -5.97
CA MET A 230 -12.06 15.65 -5.33
C MET A 230 -12.58 15.57 -3.90
N PRO A 231 -12.03 16.33 -2.93
CA PRO A 231 -12.58 16.38 -1.57
C PRO A 231 -14.06 16.80 -1.56
N PRO A 232 -14.89 16.25 -0.65
CA PRO A 232 -16.30 16.57 -0.59
C PRO A 232 -16.52 18.01 -0.13
N THR A 233 -17.67 18.57 -0.48
CA THR A 233 -18.16 19.85 0.03
C THR A 233 -18.84 19.70 1.38
N ILE A 234 -19.37 18.50 1.68
CA ILE A 234 -19.96 18.13 2.97
C ILE A 234 -18.92 17.77 4.03
N ASP A 235 -19.31 17.82 5.31
CA ASP A 235 -18.50 17.32 6.42
C ASP A 235 -18.36 15.80 6.36
N VAL A 236 -17.19 15.30 6.74
CA VAL A 236 -16.87 13.86 6.74
C VAL A 236 -16.87 13.32 8.17
N GLU A 237 -17.52 12.18 8.38
CA GLU A 237 -17.60 11.56 9.71
C GLU A 237 -16.23 11.17 10.27
N PRO A 238 -15.99 11.29 11.59
CA PRO A 238 -14.67 11.03 12.15
C PRO A 238 -14.17 9.58 12.07
N ASN A 239 -15.02 8.61 11.72
CA ASN A 239 -14.63 7.21 11.43
C ASN A 239 -14.63 6.87 9.92
N VAL A 240 -14.53 7.87 9.05
CA VAL A 240 -14.30 7.66 7.63
C VAL A 240 -12.80 7.79 7.32
N TYR A 241 -12.25 6.75 6.70
CA TYR A 241 -10.85 6.67 6.29
C TYR A 241 -10.72 6.76 4.77
N VAL A 242 -9.88 7.66 4.28
CA VAL A 242 -9.71 7.89 2.85
C VAL A 242 -8.31 7.54 2.40
N GLN A 243 -8.19 6.68 1.39
CA GLN A 243 -6.92 6.49 0.67
C GLN A 243 -6.91 7.29 -0.63
N VAL A 244 -6.01 8.26 -0.75
CA VAL A 244 -5.83 9.03 -1.98
C VAL A 244 -5.09 8.17 -3.00
N ALA A 245 -5.70 7.92 -4.16
CA ALA A 245 -5.07 7.16 -5.22
C ALA A 245 -3.99 8.01 -5.93
N MET A 246 -2.78 7.49 -6.03
CA MET A 246 -1.61 8.21 -6.58
C MET A 246 -1.44 8.03 -8.09
N GLY A 247 -2.32 7.25 -8.71
CA GLY A 247 -2.47 7.09 -10.16
C GLY A 247 -3.69 7.84 -10.69
N PHE A 248 -3.79 7.95 -12.02
CA PHE A 248 -4.95 8.47 -12.74
C PHE A 248 -5.45 9.85 -12.26
N ASN A 249 -4.51 10.74 -11.92
CA ASN A 249 -4.86 12.06 -11.43
C ASN A 249 -5.38 12.96 -12.57
N ARG A 250 -6.69 12.96 -12.77
CA ARG A 250 -7.39 13.82 -13.75
C ARG A 250 -7.96 15.10 -13.11
N THR A 251 -7.31 15.60 -12.06
CA THR A 251 -7.71 16.83 -11.36
C THR A 251 -6.80 17.99 -11.76
N PRO A 252 -7.19 19.26 -11.52
CA PRO A 252 -6.30 20.40 -11.75
C PRO A 252 -5.16 20.52 -10.72
N TYR A 253 -5.09 19.64 -9.72
CA TYR A 253 -4.09 19.68 -8.65
C TYR A 253 -2.99 18.66 -8.89
N SER A 254 -1.76 19.00 -8.50
CA SER A 254 -0.70 18.02 -8.30
C SER A 254 -1.10 17.00 -7.22
N LEU A 255 -0.46 15.82 -7.20
CA LEU A 255 -0.72 14.82 -6.17
C LEU A 255 -0.48 15.35 -4.73
N PRO A 256 0.61 16.07 -4.44
CA PRO A 256 0.83 16.67 -3.12
C PRO A 256 -0.26 17.66 -2.73
N GLU A 257 -0.69 18.55 -3.64
CA GLU A 257 -1.78 19.49 -3.39
C GLU A 257 -3.10 18.78 -3.13
N LEU A 258 -3.39 17.70 -3.87
CA LEU A 258 -4.60 16.91 -3.66
C LEU A 258 -4.59 16.24 -2.29
N VAL A 259 -3.45 15.66 -1.86
CA VAL A 259 -3.31 15.06 -0.53
C VAL A 259 -3.46 16.11 0.57
N GLU A 260 -2.85 17.29 0.43
CA GLU A 260 -3.01 18.42 1.36
C GLU A 260 -4.49 18.78 1.51
N ARG A 261 -5.21 18.98 0.41
CA ARG A 261 -6.64 19.31 0.44
C ARG A 261 -7.48 18.22 1.10
N TRP A 262 -7.18 16.94 0.85
CA TRP A 262 -7.85 15.84 1.53
C TRP A 262 -7.55 15.80 3.03
N SER A 263 -6.30 16.05 3.42
CA SER A 263 -5.89 16.03 4.83
C SER A 263 -6.63 17.08 5.68
N GLN A 264 -7.13 18.14 5.04
CA GLN A 264 -7.93 19.19 5.67
C GLN A 264 -9.42 18.83 5.79
N ARG A 265 -9.89 17.76 5.13
CA ARG A 265 -11.31 17.35 5.09
C ARG A 265 -11.62 16.07 5.86
N VAL A 266 -10.61 15.30 6.27
CA VAL A 266 -10.79 13.99 6.92
C VAL A 266 -9.95 13.86 8.18
N HIS A 267 -10.38 12.99 9.08
CA HIS A 267 -9.68 12.72 10.34
C HIS A 267 -8.59 11.64 10.21
N ALA A 268 -8.69 10.79 9.18
CA ALA A 268 -7.71 9.76 8.90
C ALA A 268 -7.56 9.58 7.39
N ILE A 269 -6.31 9.58 6.92
CA ILE A 269 -5.94 9.57 5.51
C ILE A 269 -4.77 8.63 5.26
N GLY A 270 -4.77 7.99 4.10
CA GLY A 270 -3.69 7.16 3.58
C GLY A 270 -3.47 7.37 2.09
N LEU A 271 -2.52 6.62 1.52
CA LEU A 271 -2.25 6.60 0.09
C LEU A 271 -2.52 5.20 -0.47
N ARG A 272 -3.23 5.18 -1.60
CA ARG A 272 -3.20 4.04 -2.52
C ARG A 272 -2.16 4.33 -3.58
N GLU A 273 -1.01 3.70 -3.43
CA GLU A 273 0.18 3.96 -4.23
C GLU A 273 0.39 2.87 -5.30
N TYR A 274 1.08 3.25 -6.36
CA TYR A 274 1.39 2.39 -7.48
C TYR A 274 2.90 2.44 -7.71
N TYR A 275 3.64 1.69 -6.89
CA TYR A 275 5.09 1.60 -6.99
C TYR A 275 5.50 0.89 -8.27
N GLY A 276 4.80 -0.18 -8.63
CA GLY A 276 4.88 -0.80 -9.94
C GLY A 276 3.53 -1.37 -10.32
N VAL A 277 3.19 -1.25 -11.60
CA VAL A 277 2.05 -1.94 -12.21
C VAL A 277 2.49 -2.42 -13.57
N GLU A 278 2.56 -3.73 -13.75
CA GLU A 278 3.09 -4.39 -14.96
C GLU A 278 2.42 -3.89 -16.24
N ALA A 279 1.10 -3.66 -16.21
CA ALA A 279 0.36 -3.11 -17.34
C ALA A 279 0.80 -1.68 -17.75
N TRP A 280 1.52 -0.95 -16.91
CA TRP A 280 1.94 0.44 -17.13
C TRP A 280 3.45 0.56 -17.37
N ASP A 281 4.24 -0.13 -16.55
CA ASP A 281 5.70 -0.05 -16.60
C ASP A 281 6.36 -1.24 -17.33
N TRP A 282 5.60 -2.31 -17.62
CA TRP A 282 6.06 -3.52 -18.31
C TRP A 282 7.23 -4.21 -17.60
N GLY A 283 7.36 -3.99 -16.28
CA GLY A 283 8.48 -4.51 -15.49
C GLY A 283 9.83 -3.91 -15.90
N LEU A 284 9.85 -2.89 -16.77
CA LEU A 284 11.09 -2.35 -17.33
C LEU A 284 11.90 -1.60 -16.25
N PRO A 285 13.22 -1.80 -16.17
CA PRO A 285 14.05 -1.10 -15.19
C PRO A 285 13.96 0.43 -15.33
N GLY A 286 13.97 1.13 -14.19
CA GLY A 286 13.83 2.59 -14.10
C GLY A 286 12.39 3.13 -14.28
N ARG A 287 11.47 2.36 -14.89
CA ARG A 287 10.09 2.85 -15.11
C ARG A 287 9.25 2.86 -13.86
N ALA A 288 9.33 1.81 -13.05
CA ALA A 288 8.57 1.68 -11.82
C ALA A 288 8.99 2.74 -10.80
N ARG A 289 8.00 3.40 -10.19
CA ARG A 289 8.20 4.43 -9.16
C ARG A 289 8.80 3.83 -7.88
N GLY A 290 8.52 2.56 -7.60
CA GLY A 290 8.98 1.81 -6.44
C GLY A 290 10.49 1.70 -6.33
N GLY A 291 11.19 1.67 -7.46
CA GLY A 291 12.66 1.62 -7.50
C GLY A 291 13.36 2.96 -7.26
N ARG A 292 12.63 4.09 -7.19
CA ARG A 292 13.21 5.43 -7.15
C ARG A 292 13.44 5.91 -5.71
N VAL A 293 14.70 5.98 -5.29
CA VAL A 293 15.11 6.41 -3.95
C VAL A 293 14.71 7.85 -3.68
N ASP A 294 14.91 8.77 -4.62
CA ASP A 294 14.63 10.19 -4.43
C ASP A 294 13.13 10.48 -4.33
N TYR A 295 12.32 9.68 -5.02
CA TYR A 295 10.87 9.72 -4.86
C TYR A 295 10.48 9.42 -3.40
N HIS A 296 10.98 8.33 -2.83
CA HIS A 296 10.65 7.94 -1.45
C HIS A 296 11.22 8.93 -0.43
N ARG A 297 12.47 9.38 -0.63
CA ARG A 297 13.15 10.39 0.20
C ARG A 297 12.32 11.67 0.31
N THR A 298 11.73 12.11 -0.80
CA THR A 298 10.96 13.35 -0.84
C THR A 298 9.57 13.16 -0.25
N TRP A 299 8.85 12.12 -0.69
CA TRP A 299 7.40 12.10 -0.54
C TRP A 299 6.91 11.38 0.70
N ILE A 300 7.58 10.31 1.16
CA ILE A 300 7.14 9.60 2.38
C ILE A 300 7.17 10.53 3.61
N PRO A 301 8.24 11.32 3.86
CA PRO A 301 8.25 12.28 4.96
C PRO A 301 7.20 13.39 4.80
N PHE A 302 7.07 13.95 3.59
CA PHE A 302 6.08 14.97 3.28
C PHE A 302 4.65 14.53 3.64
N TYR A 303 4.28 13.29 3.33
CA TYR A 303 2.97 12.74 3.66
C TYR A 303 2.83 12.41 5.14
N ALA A 304 3.86 11.85 5.77
CA ALA A 304 3.84 11.51 7.20
C ALA A 304 3.66 12.73 8.11
N ASP A 305 4.14 13.92 7.69
CA ASP A 305 3.95 15.17 8.42
C ASP A 305 2.50 15.70 8.35
N ARG A 306 1.70 15.21 7.40
CA ARG A 306 0.29 15.60 7.18
C ARG A 306 -0.72 14.65 7.82
N LYS A 307 -0.31 14.00 8.93
CA LYS A 307 -1.11 13.02 9.68
C LYS A 307 -1.58 11.82 8.86
N LEU A 308 -0.93 11.58 7.72
CA LEU A 308 -1.16 10.38 6.93
C LEU A 308 -0.67 9.16 7.71
N ASN A 309 -1.50 8.13 7.80
CA ASN A 309 -1.26 6.99 8.68
C ASN A 309 -1.12 5.66 7.91
N GLY A 310 -1.07 5.68 6.58
CA GLY A 310 -0.96 4.46 5.82
C GLY A 310 -0.54 4.62 4.37
N ILE A 311 0.38 3.77 3.91
CA ILE A 311 0.67 3.55 2.49
C ILE A 311 0.31 2.11 2.15
N ASN A 312 -0.55 1.95 1.15
CA ASN A 312 -0.90 0.68 0.54
C ASN A 312 -0.50 0.75 -0.94
N ALA A 313 0.59 0.07 -1.29
CA ALA A 313 1.24 0.18 -2.59
C ALA A 313 1.21 -1.15 -3.35
N GLU A 314 0.89 -1.09 -4.63
CA GLU A 314 1.12 -2.19 -5.57
C GLU A 314 2.53 -2.12 -6.15
N THR A 315 3.14 -3.28 -6.42
CA THR A 315 4.42 -3.43 -7.12
C THR A 315 4.47 -4.71 -7.96
N ASN A 316 5.50 -4.87 -8.78
CA ASN A 316 5.74 -6.08 -9.58
C ASN A 316 6.91 -6.88 -8.99
N ALA A 317 7.21 -8.06 -9.56
CA ALA A 317 8.29 -8.94 -9.11
C ALA A 317 9.67 -8.70 -9.77
N ASN A 318 9.87 -7.59 -10.48
CA ASN A 318 11.15 -7.19 -11.06
C ASN A 318 12.12 -6.60 -10.01
N TRP A 319 12.42 -7.39 -8.97
CA TRP A 319 13.15 -6.93 -7.78
C TRP A 319 14.56 -6.42 -8.06
N GLY A 320 15.27 -6.92 -9.07
CA GLY A 320 16.60 -6.41 -9.42
C GLY A 320 16.61 -4.89 -9.64
N ALA A 321 15.56 -4.36 -10.30
CA ALA A 321 15.40 -2.94 -10.59
C ALA A 321 14.75 -2.13 -9.47
N GLN A 322 14.05 -2.78 -8.53
CA GLN A 322 13.23 -2.10 -7.53
C GLN A 322 13.71 -2.30 -6.08
N ALA A 323 14.59 -3.26 -5.80
CA ALA A 323 14.92 -3.69 -4.44
C ALA A 323 15.45 -2.54 -3.58
N LEU A 324 16.35 -1.71 -4.13
CA LEU A 324 16.91 -0.56 -3.41
C LEU A 324 15.81 0.43 -3.01
N GLY A 325 15.00 0.88 -3.97
CA GLY A 325 13.91 1.83 -3.69
C GLY A 325 12.85 1.26 -2.74
N LEU A 326 12.44 0.00 -2.92
CA LEU A 326 11.45 -0.65 -2.05
C LEU A 326 12.00 -0.92 -0.64
N TYR A 327 13.31 -1.20 -0.52
CA TYR A 327 13.98 -1.27 0.78
C TYR A 327 13.93 0.08 1.49
N VAL A 328 14.36 1.17 0.83
CA VAL A 328 14.30 2.53 1.37
C VAL A 328 12.87 2.91 1.75
N ALA A 329 11.89 2.64 0.88
CA ALA A 329 10.48 2.89 1.17
C ALA A 329 10.02 2.17 2.43
N SER A 330 10.36 0.89 2.59
CA SER A 330 9.98 0.10 3.77
C SER A 330 10.52 0.68 5.08
N GLN A 331 11.74 1.20 5.07
CA GLN A 331 12.35 1.82 6.25
C GLN A 331 11.74 3.20 6.53
N LEU A 332 11.53 4.03 5.50
CA LEU A 332 10.89 5.34 5.66
C LEU A 332 9.42 5.24 6.09
N MET A 333 8.71 4.18 5.71
CA MET A 333 7.36 3.93 6.21
C MET A 333 7.33 3.64 7.72
N TRP A 334 8.41 3.05 8.26
CA TRP A 334 8.58 2.87 9.71
C TRP A 334 9.00 4.16 10.38
N ASP A 335 10.09 4.75 9.90
CA ASP A 335 10.65 6.01 10.39
C ASP A 335 10.96 6.97 9.21
N PRO A 336 10.08 7.95 8.94
CA PRO A 336 10.28 8.90 7.86
C PRO A 336 11.47 9.85 8.07
N LYS A 337 12.12 9.83 9.24
CA LYS A 337 13.34 10.60 9.52
C LYS A 337 14.60 9.78 9.33
N ALA A 338 14.49 8.51 8.93
CA ALA A 338 15.65 7.67 8.68
C ALA A 338 16.59 8.30 7.64
N ASN A 339 17.90 8.18 7.89
CA ASN A 339 18.92 8.68 6.98
C ASN A 339 18.95 7.82 5.71
N VAL A 340 18.40 8.35 4.62
CA VAL A 340 18.30 7.62 3.34
C VAL A 340 19.66 7.29 2.76
N ASP A 341 20.66 8.17 2.88
CA ASP A 341 22.02 7.90 2.37
C ASP A 341 22.64 6.71 3.11
N ALA A 342 22.48 6.65 4.43
CA ALA A 342 22.92 5.50 5.22
C ALA A 342 22.21 4.19 4.83
N LEU A 343 20.93 4.25 4.46
CA LEU A 343 20.18 3.07 3.98
C LEU A 343 20.66 2.60 2.61
N VAL A 344 20.98 3.52 1.72
CA VAL A 344 21.55 3.21 0.40
C VAL A 344 22.95 2.62 0.55
N ASP A 345 23.79 3.22 1.38
CA ASP A 345 25.14 2.74 1.69
C ASP A 345 25.08 1.33 2.30
N GLU A 346 24.17 1.11 3.25
CA GLU A 346 23.98 -0.20 3.86
C GLU A 346 23.58 -1.26 2.81
N PHE A 347 22.64 -0.94 1.93
CA PHE A 347 22.22 -1.83 0.85
C PHE A 347 23.40 -2.19 -0.06
N LEU A 348 24.12 -1.17 -0.54
CA LEU A 348 25.18 -1.36 -1.53
C LEU A 348 26.39 -2.09 -0.94
N THR A 349 26.87 -1.67 0.23
CA THR A 349 28.02 -2.28 0.89
C THR A 349 27.73 -3.72 1.29
N GLN A 350 26.57 -4.02 1.88
CA GLN A 350 26.29 -5.38 2.32
C GLN A 350 25.98 -6.35 1.17
N LEU A 351 25.47 -5.86 0.03
CA LEU A 351 25.15 -6.72 -1.12
C LEU A 351 26.29 -6.85 -2.12
N PHE A 352 27.15 -5.84 -2.26
CA PHE A 352 28.14 -5.80 -3.34
C PHE A 352 29.59 -5.62 -2.86
N GLY A 353 29.83 -5.33 -1.57
CA GLY A 353 31.18 -5.26 -1.00
C GLY A 353 32.08 -4.31 -1.77
N ASP A 354 33.19 -4.83 -2.30
CA ASP A 354 34.17 -4.08 -3.09
C ASP A 354 33.58 -3.40 -4.34
N ALA A 355 32.45 -3.91 -4.85
CA ALA A 355 31.75 -3.35 -6.00
C ALA A 355 30.66 -2.31 -5.63
N ALA A 356 30.52 -1.95 -4.36
CA ALA A 356 29.43 -1.09 -3.88
C ALA A 356 29.35 0.26 -4.60
N GLU A 357 30.49 0.92 -4.85
CA GLU A 357 30.50 2.24 -5.48
C GLU A 357 30.15 2.18 -6.98
N THR A 358 30.63 1.16 -7.69
CA THR A 358 30.19 0.91 -9.08
C THR A 358 28.69 0.60 -9.14
N MET A 359 28.19 -0.19 -8.19
CA MET A 359 26.76 -0.49 -8.11
C MET A 359 25.91 0.72 -7.69
N ARG A 360 26.46 1.68 -6.93
CA ARG A 360 25.82 2.99 -6.70
C ARG A 360 25.54 3.68 -8.03
N GLY A 361 26.58 3.81 -8.86
CA GLY A 361 26.46 4.41 -10.18
C GLY A 361 25.47 3.68 -11.09
N PHE A 362 25.35 2.35 -11.00
CA PHE A 362 24.35 1.58 -11.73
C PHE A 362 22.91 1.96 -11.34
N TYR A 363 22.60 1.98 -10.03
CA TYR A 363 21.27 2.31 -9.55
C TYR A 363 20.90 3.78 -9.80
N GLU A 364 21.84 4.71 -9.63
CA GLU A 364 21.64 6.13 -9.94
C GLU A 364 21.31 6.36 -11.43
N LYS A 365 22.03 5.69 -12.34
CA LYS A 365 21.74 5.76 -13.78
C LYS A 365 20.37 5.17 -14.12
N MET A 366 19.98 4.08 -13.46
CA MET A 366 18.67 3.46 -13.65
C MET A 366 17.54 4.40 -13.21
N GLU A 367 17.70 5.08 -12.08
CA GLU A 367 16.71 6.02 -11.55
C GLU A 367 16.61 7.30 -12.40
N ALA A 368 17.75 7.83 -12.86
CA ALA A 368 17.80 9.11 -13.57
C ALA A 368 17.20 9.09 -15.00
N ALA A 369 16.98 7.92 -15.60
CA ALA A 369 16.67 7.85 -17.03
C ALA A 369 15.56 6.88 -17.46
N PRO A 370 14.31 7.01 -16.97
CA PRO A 370 13.15 6.43 -17.66
C PRO A 370 12.62 7.35 -18.79
N PRO A 371 12.40 6.84 -20.03
CA PRO A 371 12.69 5.47 -20.47
C PRO A 371 14.18 5.24 -20.67
N LEU A 372 14.67 4.03 -20.39
CA LEU A 372 16.05 3.65 -20.70
C LEU A 372 16.34 3.88 -22.18
N ARG A 373 17.46 4.53 -22.48
CA ARG A 373 17.95 4.80 -23.83
C ARG A 373 19.30 4.12 -24.01
N PRO A 374 19.78 3.89 -25.24
CA PRO A 374 21.13 3.35 -25.44
C PRO A 374 22.21 4.12 -24.66
N ALA A 375 22.07 5.45 -24.56
CA ALA A 375 22.97 6.32 -23.81
C ALA A 375 23.01 6.09 -22.29
N THR A 376 21.99 5.45 -21.70
CA THR A 376 21.97 5.09 -20.26
C THR A 376 22.11 3.59 -20.05
N LEU A 377 21.60 2.78 -20.98
CA LEU A 377 21.66 1.33 -20.92
C LEU A 377 23.08 0.79 -21.09
N LEU A 378 23.86 1.31 -22.05
CA LEU A 378 25.24 0.83 -22.26
C LEU A 378 26.13 1.11 -21.03
N PRO A 379 26.15 2.32 -20.45
CA PRO A 379 26.88 2.57 -19.20
C PRO A 379 26.44 1.68 -18.03
N MET A 380 25.14 1.36 -17.91
CA MET A 380 24.67 0.43 -16.88
C MET A 380 25.22 -0.99 -17.07
N PHE A 381 25.33 -1.47 -18.32
CA PHE A 381 25.97 -2.76 -18.59
C PHE A 381 27.48 -2.72 -18.32
N GLU A 382 28.15 -1.61 -18.63
CA GLU A 382 29.56 -1.39 -18.31
C GLU A 382 29.78 -1.43 -16.79
N ASP A 383 28.90 -0.79 -15.99
CA ASP A 383 28.94 -0.86 -14.53
C ASP A 383 28.80 -2.31 -14.04
N LEU A 384 27.84 -3.09 -14.57
CA LEU A 384 27.65 -4.49 -14.19
C LEU A 384 28.89 -5.34 -14.54
N GLN A 385 29.51 -5.11 -15.69
CA GLN A 385 30.74 -5.80 -16.09
C GLN A 385 31.92 -5.43 -15.18
N ALA A 386 32.08 -4.14 -14.85
CA ALA A 386 33.11 -3.66 -13.95
C ALA A 386 32.90 -4.21 -12.52
N ALA A 387 31.68 -4.19 -12.00
CA ALA A 387 31.35 -4.76 -10.69
C ALA A 387 31.73 -6.25 -10.61
N ARG A 388 31.55 -7.01 -11.70
CA ARG A 388 31.93 -8.42 -11.75
C ARG A 388 33.44 -8.66 -11.71
N THR A 389 34.26 -7.72 -12.18
CA THR A 389 35.73 -7.86 -12.10
C THR A 389 36.29 -7.37 -10.76
N GLN A 390 35.54 -6.54 -10.03
CA GLN A 390 35.95 -5.97 -8.74
C GLN A 390 35.80 -6.93 -7.56
N SER A 391 34.85 -7.86 -7.58
CA SER A 391 34.59 -8.79 -6.48
C SER A 391 34.62 -10.24 -6.91
N ASN A 392 35.36 -11.09 -6.21
CA ASN A 392 35.35 -12.54 -6.39
C ASN A 392 34.42 -13.28 -5.41
N ASP A 393 33.68 -12.55 -4.58
CA ASP A 393 32.73 -13.15 -3.64
C ASP A 393 31.60 -13.86 -4.41
N PRO A 394 31.41 -15.18 -4.22
CA PRO A 394 30.34 -15.92 -4.89
C PRO A 394 28.93 -15.36 -4.67
N ALA A 395 28.66 -14.77 -3.50
CA ALA A 395 27.37 -14.16 -3.19
C ALA A 395 27.14 -12.86 -3.98
N VAL A 396 28.18 -12.04 -4.11
CA VAL A 396 28.16 -10.82 -4.95
C VAL A 396 27.96 -11.21 -6.41
N GLN A 397 28.73 -12.19 -6.91
CA GLN A 397 28.60 -12.67 -8.29
C GLN A 397 27.19 -13.22 -8.59
N ALA A 398 26.58 -13.94 -7.65
CA ALA A 398 25.22 -14.46 -7.82
C ALA A 398 24.17 -13.36 -7.97
N ARG A 399 24.31 -12.24 -7.25
CA ARG A 399 23.42 -11.07 -7.36
C ARG A 399 23.64 -10.31 -8.65
N LEU A 400 24.89 -10.15 -9.07
CA LEU A 400 25.21 -9.51 -10.36
C LEU A 400 24.66 -10.33 -11.54
N ILE A 401 24.65 -11.66 -11.44
CA ILE A 401 23.98 -12.52 -12.42
C ILE A 401 22.47 -12.28 -12.44
N ASP A 402 21.82 -12.19 -11.27
CA ASP A 402 20.38 -11.89 -11.18
C ASP A 402 20.03 -10.53 -11.80
N LEU A 403 20.93 -9.55 -11.75
CA LEU A 403 20.73 -8.22 -12.35
C LEU A 403 20.92 -8.18 -13.86
N MET A 404 21.69 -9.12 -14.42
CA MET A 404 21.94 -9.23 -15.86
C MET A 404 20.88 -10.06 -16.60
N ALA A 405 20.24 -10.99 -15.90
CA ALA A 405 19.16 -11.84 -16.42
C ALA A 405 17.84 -11.05 -16.51
#